data_AF-A0A4Q1KY29-F1
#
_entry.id   AF-A0A4Q1KY29-F1
#
_cell.length_a   1.000
_cell.length_b   1.000
_cell.length_c   1.000
_cell.angle_alpha   90.00
_cell.angle_beta   90.00
_cell.angle_gamma   90.00
#
_symmetry.space_group_name_H-M   'P 1'
#
loop_
_entity.id
_entity.type
_entity.pdbx_description
1 polymer ?
#
loop_
_entity_poly.entity_id
_entity_poly.type
_entity_poly.pdbx_seq_one_letter_code
_entity_poly.pdbx_strand_id
1 'polypeptide(L)'
;MFKIITIQILICCNNLVAQNNSTLVLTEENYSEAIANYKPLKNESISDSEFDYGTMIILEVQKTKRLDLLEYSNLLTAFLTLKESTENIHFILKKFIESDTNCEYTLAFERQFLENKKYEPIKKELKERITLCKAKNDSETKFDLEKYCKEYKLDCKLVKIIQSVKINDEKFRKSTDKNWAKKQVELDLKNQKIIDSLYKIHKTYIGKTLVGTKFENIMWSVVQHGSVDYMEKYLPIIHKEYLNKNFSATPLKMLLDRFYGLKYGYQFFDTQQGFGFESSNEDEIKKIKKKYQLN
;
A
#
# COMPACT_ATOMS: atom_id res chain seq x y z
N MET A 1 64.48 -23.59 -47.39
CA MET A 1 64.13 -22.84 -46.15
C MET A 1 62.63 -22.59 -46.16
N PHE A 2 61.85 -23.47 -45.54
CA PHE A 2 60.40 -23.26 -45.35
C PHE A 2 60.17 -22.93 -43.86
N LYS A 3 59.62 -21.74 -43.59
CA LYS A 3 59.21 -21.32 -42.24
C LYS A 3 57.85 -21.91 -41.94
N ILE A 4 57.78 -22.78 -40.93
CA ILE A 4 56.54 -23.28 -40.35
C ILE A 4 56.07 -22.23 -39.34
N ILE A 5 54.88 -21.66 -39.58
CA ILE A 5 54.18 -20.77 -38.64
C ILE A 5 53.18 -21.63 -37.87
N THR A 6 53.45 -21.84 -36.60
CA THR A 6 52.55 -22.55 -35.67
C THR A 6 51.55 -21.53 -35.10
N ILE A 7 50.28 -21.63 -35.47
CA ILE A 7 49.19 -20.83 -34.90
C ILE A 7 48.69 -21.54 -33.63
N GLN A 8 48.99 -20.97 -32.46
CA GLN A 8 48.36 -21.36 -31.20
C GLN A 8 46.96 -20.75 -31.14
N ILE A 9 45.93 -21.59 -31.28
CA ILE A 9 44.54 -21.23 -31.02
C ILE A 9 44.34 -21.22 -29.50
N LEU A 10 44.28 -20.02 -28.93
CA LEU A 10 43.91 -19.80 -27.53
C LEU A 10 42.38 -19.94 -27.44
N ILE A 11 41.91 -21.14 -27.06
CA ILE A 11 40.51 -21.38 -26.73
C ILE A 11 40.27 -20.75 -25.36
N CYS A 12 39.75 -19.51 -25.35
CA CYS A 12 39.12 -18.94 -24.17
C CYS A 12 37.82 -19.73 -23.92
N CYS A 13 37.92 -20.78 -23.10
CA CYS A 13 36.76 -21.33 -22.41
C CYS A 13 36.21 -20.23 -21.50
N ASN A 14 35.24 -19.46 -22.01
CA ASN A 14 34.31 -18.76 -21.14
C ASN A 14 33.74 -19.83 -20.20
N ASN A 15 34.06 -19.72 -18.92
CA ASN A 15 33.37 -20.42 -17.87
C ASN A 15 31.88 -20.04 -18.00
N LEU A 16 31.12 -20.89 -18.70
CA LEU A 16 29.71 -21.08 -18.48
C LEU A 16 29.59 -21.54 -17.03
N VAL A 17 29.57 -20.56 -16.13
CA VAL A 17 28.95 -20.76 -14.83
C VAL A 17 27.48 -20.99 -15.17
N ALA A 18 27.13 -22.26 -15.39
CA ALA A 18 25.79 -22.72 -15.14
C ALA A 18 25.50 -22.28 -13.70
N GLN A 19 24.76 -21.18 -13.57
CA GLN A 19 24.32 -20.69 -12.28
C GLN A 19 23.50 -21.81 -11.68
N ASN A 20 24.11 -22.49 -10.71
CA ASN A 20 23.42 -23.43 -9.86
C ASN A 20 22.20 -22.67 -9.34
N ASN A 21 21.01 -23.17 -9.71
CA ASN A 21 19.75 -22.79 -9.13
C ASN A 21 19.81 -23.13 -7.63
N SER A 22 20.52 -22.32 -6.84
CA SER A 22 20.25 -22.26 -5.41
C SER A 22 18.89 -21.60 -5.32
N THR A 23 17.84 -22.42 -5.36
CA THR A 23 16.51 -22.04 -4.93
C THR A 23 16.69 -21.41 -3.56
N LEU A 24 16.57 -20.08 -3.51
CA LEU A 24 16.65 -19.33 -2.27
C LEU A 24 15.66 -19.96 -1.29
N VAL A 25 16.13 -20.38 -0.13
CA VAL A 25 15.26 -20.86 0.95
C VAL A 25 15.33 -19.84 2.08
N LEU A 26 14.20 -19.20 2.35
CA LEU A 26 14.08 -18.23 3.43
C LEU A 26 14.09 -18.95 4.79
N THR A 27 14.89 -18.42 5.71
CA THR A 27 14.98 -18.85 7.10
C THR A 27 14.87 -17.66 8.03
N GLU A 28 14.64 -17.92 9.31
CA GLU A 28 14.60 -16.89 10.36
C GLU A 28 15.87 -16.02 10.40
N GLU A 29 17.02 -16.59 10.03
CA GLU A 29 18.33 -15.93 10.10
C GLU A 29 18.63 -15.10 8.85
N ASN A 30 18.15 -15.53 7.67
CA ASN A 30 18.58 -14.94 6.40
C ASN A 30 17.52 -14.07 5.70
N TYR A 31 16.24 -14.14 6.11
CA TYR A 31 15.16 -13.66 5.25
C TYR A 31 15.26 -12.16 4.91
N SER A 32 15.69 -11.33 5.85
CA SER A 32 15.81 -9.89 5.65
C SER A 32 16.82 -9.56 4.54
N GLU A 33 18.02 -10.13 4.63
CA GLU A 33 19.08 -9.94 3.62
C GLU A 33 18.73 -10.62 2.30
N ALA A 34 18.10 -11.79 2.37
CA ALA A 34 17.63 -12.53 1.21
C ALA A 34 16.60 -11.74 0.40
N ILE A 35 15.62 -11.11 1.07
CA ILE A 35 14.61 -10.25 0.44
C ILE A 35 15.27 -9.00 -0.15
N ALA A 36 16.19 -8.36 0.58
CA ALA A 36 16.89 -7.16 0.12
C ALA A 36 17.67 -7.40 -1.19
N ASN A 37 18.17 -8.61 -1.39
CA ASN A 37 18.92 -9.01 -2.59
C ASN A 37 18.11 -9.86 -3.57
N TYR A 38 16.81 -10.04 -3.32
CA TYR A 38 15.96 -10.92 -4.12
C TYR A 38 15.83 -10.44 -5.57
N LYS A 39 16.02 -11.34 -6.52
CA LYS A 39 15.86 -11.07 -7.95
C LYS A 39 14.90 -12.09 -8.54
N PRO A 40 13.64 -11.69 -8.84
CA PRO A 40 12.66 -12.59 -9.46
C PRO A 40 13.19 -13.19 -10.75
N LEU A 41 12.97 -14.49 -10.94
CA LEU A 41 13.27 -15.19 -12.19
C LEU A 41 11.97 -15.45 -12.95
N LYS A 42 11.93 -15.03 -14.22
CA LYS A 42 10.78 -15.29 -15.09
C LYS A 42 10.84 -16.75 -15.54
N ASN A 43 9.76 -17.50 -15.30
CA ASN A 43 9.58 -18.83 -15.84
C ASN A 43 8.45 -18.84 -16.88
N GLU A 44 8.40 -19.88 -17.71
CA GLU A 44 7.43 -20.00 -18.82
C GLU A 44 5.97 -20.03 -18.36
N SER A 45 5.70 -20.32 -17.09
CA SER A 45 4.35 -20.38 -16.55
C SER A 45 3.82 -19.03 -16.07
N ILE A 46 4.64 -17.97 -16.05
CA ILE A 46 4.27 -16.63 -15.58
C ILE A 46 4.17 -15.70 -16.78
N SER A 47 3.03 -15.03 -16.94
CA SER A 47 2.87 -14.03 -17.99
C SER A 47 3.72 -12.79 -17.73
N ASP A 48 4.06 -12.04 -18.78
CA ASP A 48 4.86 -10.80 -18.68
C ASP A 48 4.23 -9.82 -17.68
N SER A 49 2.92 -9.63 -17.75
CA SER A 49 2.19 -8.75 -16.83
C SER A 49 2.27 -9.22 -15.37
N GLU A 50 2.21 -10.53 -15.11
CA GLU A 50 2.35 -11.07 -13.75
C GLU A 50 3.79 -10.93 -13.24
N PHE A 51 4.77 -11.18 -14.11
CA PHE A 51 6.18 -11.04 -13.79
C PHE A 51 6.54 -9.59 -13.45
N ASP A 52 6.09 -8.64 -14.28
CA ASP A 52 6.33 -7.21 -14.09
C ASP A 52 5.66 -6.72 -12.81
N TYR A 53 4.40 -7.12 -12.57
CA TYR A 53 3.67 -6.74 -11.36
C TYR A 53 4.32 -7.31 -10.09
N GLY A 54 4.67 -8.60 -10.08
CA GLY A 54 5.36 -9.23 -8.96
C GLY A 54 6.71 -8.58 -8.68
N THR A 55 7.49 -8.31 -9.74
CA THR A 55 8.81 -7.66 -9.64
C THR A 55 8.69 -6.24 -9.11
N MET A 56 7.73 -5.46 -9.59
CA MET A 56 7.46 -4.11 -9.09
C MET A 56 7.21 -4.10 -7.57
N ILE A 57 6.40 -5.05 -7.06
CA ILE A 57 6.15 -5.16 -5.61
C ILE A 57 7.44 -5.48 -4.85
N ILE A 58 8.24 -6.43 -5.32
CA ILE A 58 9.53 -6.77 -4.69
C ILE A 58 10.44 -5.54 -4.60
N LEU A 59 10.58 -4.80 -5.71
CA LEU A 59 11.42 -3.61 -5.77
C LEU A 59 10.93 -2.49 -4.83
N GLU A 60 9.62 -2.35 -4.63
CA GLU A 60 9.09 -1.41 -3.64
C GLU A 60 9.38 -1.86 -2.21
N VAL A 61 9.23 -3.15 -1.90
CA VAL A 61 9.57 -3.69 -0.57
C VAL A 61 11.06 -3.56 -0.28
N GLN A 62 11.94 -3.76 -1.26
CA GLN A 62 13.40 -3.61 -1.09
C GLN A 62 13.85 -2.18 -0.75
N LYS A 63 13.01 -1.17 -1.04
CA LYS A 63 13.30 0.23 -0.66
C LYS A 63 13.01 0.50 0.82
N THR A 64 12.29 -0.40 1.51
CA THR A 64 11.97 -0.24 2.93
C THR A 64 13.13 -0.75 3.80
N LYS A 65 13.30 -0.15 4.98
CA LYS A 65 14.36 -0.53 5.93
C LYS A 65 13.92 -1.61 6.93
N ARG A 66 12.63 -1.90 6.98
CA ARG A 66 12.00 -2.80 7.94
C ARG A 66 10.81 -3.45 7.27
N LEU A 67 10.69 -4.75 7.46
CA LEU A 67 9.52 -5.52 7.05
C LEU A 67 8.51 -5.49 8.19
N ASP A 68 7.33 -4.94 7.92
CA ASP A 68 6.17 -5.01 8.79
C ASP A 68 5.01 -5.75 8.12
N LEU A 69 3.83 -5.72 8.73
CA LEU A 69 2.62 -6.38 8.25
C LEU A 69 2.33 -6.09 6.77
N LEU A 70 2.48 -4.82 6.35
CA LEU A 70 2.20 -4.40 4.98
C LEU A 70 3.25 -4.96 4.03
N GLU A 71 4.55 -4.89 4.38
CA GLU A 71 5.59 -5.49 3.56
C GLU A 71 5.43 -7.01 3.46
N TYR A 72 5.08 -7.73 4.54
CA TYR A 72 4.83 -9.17 4.46
C TYR A 72 3.60 -9.50 3.61
N SER A 73 2.53 -8.70 3.67
CA SER A 73 1.38 -8.88 2.77
C SER A 73 1.76 -8.63 1.30
N ASN A 74 2.61 -7.63 1.04
CA ASN A 74 3.10 -7.31 -0.29
C ASN A 74 3.99 -8.44 -0.82
N LEU A 75 4.94 -8.91 -0.02
CA LEU A 75 5.80 -10.05 -0.34
C LEU A 75 4.98 -11.32 -0.60
N LEU A 76 3.96 -11.60 0.23
CA LEU A 76 3.08 -12.75 0.01
C LEU A 76 2.37 -12.66 -1.33
N THR A 77 1.85 -11.48 -1.67
CA THR A 77 1.21 -11.22 -2.97
C THR A 77 2.20 -11.40 -4.11
N ALA A 78 3.42 -10.86 -4.00
CA ALA A 78 4.45 -10.97 -5.01
C ALA A 78 4.86 -12.43 -5.21
N PHE A 79 5.13 -13.17 -4.13
CA PHE A 79 5.60 -14.55 -4.17
C PHE A 79 4.55 -15.50 -4.77
N LEU A 80 3.27 -15.31 -4.44
CA LEU A 80 2.18 -16.05 -5.09
C LEU A 80 2.04 -15.71 -6.58
N THR A 81 2.26 -14.45 -6.95
CA THR A 81 2.20 -14.01 -8.37
C THR A 81 3.37 -14.57 -9.18
N LEU A 82 4.56 -14.56 -8.58
CA LEU A 82 5.80 -15.07 -9.16
C LEU A 82 5.94 -16.59 -9.03
N LYS A 83 4.94 -17.27 -8.46
CA LYS A 83 4.92 -18.72 -8.26
C LYS A 83 6.21 -19.24 -7.60
N GLU A 84 6.62 -18.57 -6.52
CA GLU A 84 7.78 -18.96 -5.72
C GLU A 84 7.63 -20.36 -5.12
N SER A 85 8.72 -20.88 -4.56
CA SER A 85 8.69 -22.16 -3.85
C SER A 85 7.65 -22.15 -2.73
N THR A 86 7.00 -23.29 -2.54
CA THR A 86 6.02 -23.50 -1.46
C THR A 86 6.62 -23.13 -0.11
N GLU A 87 7.88 -23.51 0.14
CA GLU A 87 8.62 -23.21 1.36
C GLU A 87 8.71 -21.69 1.61
N ASN A 88 9.06 -20.91 0.59
CA ASN A 88 9.17 -19.45 0.71
C ASN A 88 7.80 -18.79 0.89
N ILE A 89 6.77 -19.26 0.18
CA ILE A 89 5.40 -18.77 0.33
C ILE A 89 4.92 -19.00 1.77
N HIS A 90 5.11 -20.20 2.31
CA HIS A 90 4.72 -20.51 3.69
C HIS A 90 5.55 -19.74 4.72
N PHE A 91 6.85 -19.51 4.47
CA PHE A 91 7.68 -18.69 5.34
C PHE A 91 7.14 -17.24 5.43
N ILE A 92 6.86 -16.61 4.29
CA ILE A 92 6.31 -15.26 4.26
C ILE A 92 4.90 -15.21 4.87
N LEU A 93 4.06 -16.22 4.62
CA LEU A 93 2.75 -16.34 5.27
C LEU A 93 2.87 -16.41 6.79
N LYS A 94 3.81 -17.21 7.31
CA LYS A 94 4.08 -17.28 8.75
C LYS A 94 4.44 -15.89 9.29
N LYS A 95 5.35 -15.17 8.63
CA LYS A 95 5.71 -13.79 9.03
C LYS A 95 4.52 -12.82 9.00
N PHE A 96 3.67 -12.92 7.98
CA PHE A 96 2.43 -12.15 7.91
C PHE A 96 1.49 -12.47 9.09
N ILE A 97 1.28 -13.76 9.40
CA ILE A 97 0.40 -14.20 10.50
C ILE A 97 0.97 -13.85 11.89
N GLU A 98 2.28 -13.80 12.05
CA GLU A 98 2.96 -13.46 13.30
C GLU A 98 3.08 -11.94 13.53
N SER A 99 2.86 -11.13 12.51
CA SER A 99 2.94 -9.66 12.61
C SER A 99 1.83 -9.08 13.49
N ASP A 100 2.15 -8.04 14.25
CA ASP A 100 1.17 -7.29 15.05
C ASP A 100 0.03 -6.75 14.16
N THR A 101 -1.20 -6.65 14.70
CA THR A 101 -2.40 -6.13 14.01
C THR A 101 -2.82 -6.88 12.73
N ASN A 102 -2.33 -8.11 12.54
CA ASN A 102 -2.68 -8.86 11.33
C ASN A 102 -4.17 -9.26 11.27
N CYS A 103 -4.91 -9.26 12.39
CA CYS A 103 -6.33 -9.66 12.37
C CYS A 103 -7.22 -8.61 11.72
N GLU A 104 -6.99 -7.32 12.01
CA GLU A 104 -7.69 -6.22 11.36
C GLU A 104 -7.46 -6.25 9.85
N TYR A 105 -6.21 -6.47 9.43
CA TYR A 105 -5.87 -6.60 8.02
C TYR A 105 -6.49 -7.85 7.39
N THR A 106 -6.36 -9.00 8.05
CA THR A 106 -6.89 -10.28 7.55
C THR A 106 -8.39 -10.21 7.32
N LEU A 107 -9.14 -9.60 8.23
CA LEU A 107 -10.58 -9.43 8.09
C LEU A 107 -10.95 -8.36 7.06
N ALA A 108 -10.18 -7.27 6.96
CA ALA A 108 -10.39 -6.24 5.93
C ALA A 108 -10.26 -6.81 4.51
N PHE A 109 -9.39 -7.79 4.32
CA PHE A 109 -9.11 -8.45 3.04
C PHE A 109 -9.67 -9.88 2.94
N GLU A 110 -10.56 -10.30 3.85
CA GLU A 110 -11.14 -11.65 3.89
C GLU A 110 -11.65 -12.09 2.52
N ARG A 111 -12.47 -11.23 1.89
CA ARG A 111 -13.05 -11.53 0.58
C ARG A 111 -11.99 -11.76 -0.48
N GLN A 112 -10.94 -10.92 -0.51
CA GLN A 112 -9.85 -11.06 -1.47
C GLN A 112 -9.13 -12.39 -1.26
N PHE A 113 -8.82 -12.76 -0.01
CA PHE A 113 -8.15 -14.01 0.31
C PHE A 113 -8.99 -15.25 -0.02
N LEU A 114 -10.32 -15.18 0.15
CA LEU A 114 -11.20 -16.33 -0.05
C LEU A 114 -11.70 -16.49 -1.49
N GLU A 115 -11.81 -15.42 -2.27
CA GLU A 115 -12.37 -15.46 -3.62
C GLU A 115 -11.30 -15.45 -4.72
N ASN A 116 -10.12 -14.88 -4.47
CA ASN A 116 -9.09 -14.76 -5.51
C ASN A 116 -8.26 -16.05 -5.63
N LYS A 117 -8.23 -16.63 -6.84
CA LYS A 117 -7.51 -17.86 -7.17
C LYS A 117 -6.01 -17.82 -6.86
N LYS A 118 -5.39 -16.63 -6.83
CA LYS A 118 -3.99 -16.43 -6.47
C LYS A 118 -3.65 -17.03 -5.09
N TYR A 119 -4.59 -16.99 -4.15
CA TYR A 119 -4.37 -17.45 -2.78
C TYR A 119 -4.72 -18.92 -2.58
N GLU A 120 -5.14 -19.67 -3.60
CA GLU A 120 -5.47 -21.09 -3.46
C GLU A 120 -4.37 -21.93 -2.79
N PRO A 121 -3.06 -21.74 -3.08
CA PRO A 121 -1.99 -22.50 -2.42
C PRO A 121 -1.96 -22.38 -0.89
N ILE A 122 -2.50 -21.30 -0.32
CA ILE A 122 -2.47 -21.00 1.12
C ILE A 122 -3.86 -20.71 1.71
N LYS A 123 -4.91 -21.07 0.98
CA LYS A 123 -6.29 -20.68 1.32
C LYS A 123 -6.77 -21.32 2.62
N LYS A 124 -6.27 -22.51 2.94
CA LYS A 124 -6.63 -23.24 4.16
C LYS A 124 -6.14 -22.49 5.39
N GLU A 125 -4.87 -22.11 5.40
CA GLU A 125 -4.20 -21.36 6.45
C GLU A 125 -4.85 -20.00 6.65
N LEU A 126 -5.18 -19.30 5.55
CA LEU A 126 -5.89 -18.03 5.61
C LEU A 126 -7.30 -18.19 6.21
N LYS A 127 -8.04 -19.24 5.87
CA LYS A 127 -9.37 -19.53 6.47
C LYS A 127 -9.27 -19.79 7.97
N GLU A 128 -8.29 -20.58 8.40
CA GLU A 128 -8.02 -20.84 9.81
C GLU A 128 -7.70 -19.53 10.53
N ARG A 129 -6.84 -18.69 9.95
CA ARG A 129 -6.51 -17.39 10.52
C ARG A 129 -7.72 -16.46 10.62
N ILE A 130 -8.53 -16.37 9.57
CA ILE A 130 -9.77 -15.57 9.56
C ILE A 130 -10.70 -16.02 10.70
N THR A 131 -10.85 -17.33 10.90
CA THR A 131 -11.70 -17.90 11.96
C THR A 131 -11.20 -17.49 13.34
N LEU A 132 -9.90 -17.63 13.60
CA LEU A 132 -9.26 -17.18 14.85
C LEU A 132 -9.44 -15.67 15.06
N CYS A 133 -9.27 -14.87 14.01
CA CYS A 133 -9.42 -13.42 14.09
C CYS A 133 -10.86 -13.00 14.38
N LYS A 134 -11.88 -13.67 13.82
CA LYS A 134 -13.30 -13.39 14.15
C LYS A 134 -13.60 -13.70 15.61
N ALA A 135 -13.17 -14.86 16.10
CA ALA A 135 -13.34 -15.25 17.50
C ALA A 135 -12.67 -14.26 18.45
N LYS A 136 -11.49 -13.73 18.08
CA LYS A 136 -10.82 -12.68 18.85
C LYS A 136 -11.55 -11.34 18.77
N ASN A 137 -12.04 -10.94 17.60
CA ASN A 137 -12.77 -9.68 17.43
C ASN A 137 -14.08 -9.63 18.20
N ASP A 138 -14.77 -10.76 18.33
CA ASP A 138 -15.95 -10.88 19.20
C ASP A 138 -15.60 -10.70 20.69
N SER A 139 -14.33 -10.87 21.05
CA SER A 139 -13.78 -10.63 22.39
C SER A 139 -13.06 -9.29 22.56
N GLU A 140 -12.77 -8.55 21.47
CA GLU A 140 -12.09 -7.27 21.54
C GLU A 140 -13.04 -6.17 22.04
N THR A 141 -12.61 -5.49 23.10
CA THR A 141 -13.35 -4.37 23.69
C THR A 141 -13.70 -3.34 22.62
N LYS A 142 -15.01 -3.17 22.38
CA LYS A 142 -15.57 -2.12 21.52
C LYS A 142 -14.81 -0.82 21.75
N PHE A 143 -14.26 -0.23 20.68
CA PHE A 143 -13.45 0.98 20.76
C PHE A 143 -14.14 2.05 21.63
N ASP A 144 -13.52 2.36 22.77
CA ASP A 144 -14.01 3.35 23.71
C ASP A 144 -13.44 4.72 23.36
N LEU A 145 -14.29 5.54 22.74
CA LEU A 145 -13.93 6.89 22.32
C LEU A 145 -13.59 7.80 23.51
N GLU A 146 -14.29 7.65 24.64
CA GLU A 146 -14.07 8.48 25.82
C GLU A 146 -12.72 8.14 26.46
N LYS A 147 -12.41 6.84 26.57
CA LYS A 147 -11.10 6.37 27.01
C LYS A 147 -10.00 6.90 26.09
N TYR A 148 -10.17 6.81 24.78
CA TYR A 148 -9.22 7.33 23.79
C TYR A 148 -9.00 8.84 23.97
N CYS A 149 -10.05 9.65 24.07
CA CYS A 149 -9.90 11.08 24.30
C CYS A 149 -9.14 11.38 25.60
N LYS A 150 -9.44 10.65 26.68
CA LYS A 150 -8.81 10.85 27.99
C LYS A 150 -7.32 10.47 27.96
N GLU A 151 -6.99 9.33 27.37
CA GLU A 151 -5.61 8.82 27.26
C GLU A 151 -4.71 9.79 26.48
N TYR A 152 -5.21 10.32 25.37
CA TYR A 152 -4.45 11.21 24.49
C TYR A 152 -4.69 12.71 24.77
N LYS A 153 -5.45 13.05 25.81
CA LYS A 153 -5.79 14.44 26.21
C LYS A 153 -6.38 15.28 25.05
N LEU A 154 -7.29 14.68 24.29
CA LEU A 154 -7.89 15.29 23.09
C LEU A 154 -9.22 16.00 23.40
N ASP A 155 -9.61 16.96 22.56
CA ASP A 155 -10.97 17.51 22.57
C ASP A 155 -11.96 16.46 22.07
N CYS A 156 -12.65 15.84 23.02
CA CYS A 156 -13.54 14.73 22.71
C CYS A 156 -14.75 15.12 21.85
N LYS A 157 -15.16 16.39 21.84
CA LYS A 157 -16.20 16.87 20.92
C LYS A 157 -15.68 16.89 19.48
N LEU A 158 -14.47 17.38 19.26
CA LEU A 158 -13.83 17.37 17.94
C LEU A 158 -13.62 15.94 17.44
N VAL A 159 -13.12 15.04 18.30
CA VAL A 159 -12.91 13.63 17.92
C VAL A 159 -14.23 12.95 17.55
N LYS A 160 -15.33 13.21 18.27
CA LYS A 160 -16.67 12.72 17.91
C LYS A 160 -17.12 13.20 16.52
N ILE A 161 -16.87 14.46 16.19
CA ILE A 161 -17.19 15.01 14.87
C ILE A 161 -16.40 14.27 13.78
N ILE A 162 -15.08 14.12 13.96
CA ILE A 162 -14.23 13.44 12.99
C ILE A 162 -14.55 11.94 12.88
N GLN A 163 -14.93 11.28 13.97
CA GLN A 163 -15.43 9.90 13.91
C GLN A 163 -16.71 9.81 13.06
N SER A 164 -17.64 10.76 13.20
CA SER A 164 -18.84 10.81 12.35
C SER A 164 -18.49 11.04 10.88
N VAL A 165 -17.51 11.90 10.58
CA VAL A 165 -17.00 12.11 9.22
C VAL A 165 -16.46 10.80 8.63
N LYS A 166 -15.63 10.06 9.38
CA LYS A 166 -15.12 8.74 8.97
C LYS A 166 -16.26 7.77 8.66
N ILE A 167 -17.23 7.64 9.56
CA ILE A 167 -18.38 6.73 9.38
C ILE A 167 -19.15 7.10 8.10
N ASN A 168 -19.37 8.39 7.85
CA ASN A 168 -20.05 8.85 6.64
C ASN A 168 -19.22 8.60 5.36
N ASP A 169 -17.90 8.81 5.42
CA ASP A 169 -17.00 8.60 4.28
C ASP A 169 -16.96 7.13 3.86
N GLU A 170 -17.12 6.18 4.79
CA GLU A 170 -17.07 4.74 4.49
C GLU A 170 -18.45 4.12 4.20
N LYS A 171 -19.55 4.82 4.53
CA LYS A 171 -20.89 4.22 4.70
C LYS A 171 -21.40 3.42 3.51
N PHE A 172 -21.29 3.96 2.29
CA PHE A 172 -21.86 3.34 1.10
C PHE A 172 -20.79 2.83 0.13
N ARG A 173 -19.50 3.04 0.39
CA ARG A 173 -18.41 2.63 -0.52
C ARG A 173 -18.31 1.13 -0.73
N LYS A 174 -18.79 0.31 0.22
CA LYS A 174 -18.86 -1.17 0.12
C LYS A 174 -20.29 -1.68 -0.09
N SER A 175 -21.25 -0.80 -0.37
CA SER A 175 -22.64 -1.18 -0.51
C SER A 175 -22.90 -1.85 -1.86
N THR A 176 -23.78 -2.85 -1.86
CA THR A 176 -24.30 -3.49 -3.08
C THR A 176 -25.53 -2.78 -3.64
N ASP A 177 -25.98 -1.69 -3.00
CA ASP A 177 -27.11 -0.88 -3.45
C ASP A 177 -26.81 -0.24 -4.81
N LYS A 178 -27.71 -0.41 -5.80
CA LYS A 178 -27.52 0.18 -7.14
C LYS A 178 -27.32 1.70 -7.14
N ASN A 179 -27.81 2.40 -6.11
CA ASN A 179 -27.69 3.85 -5.95
C ASN A 179 -26.61 4.26 -4.93
N TRP A 180 -25.72 3.34 -4.54
CA TRP A 180 -24.70 3.60 -3.51
C TRP A 180 -23.86 4.85 -3.85
N ALA A 181 -23.48 5.03 -5.11
CA ALA A 181 -22.63 6.14 -5.54
C ALA A 181 -23.30 7.49 -5.32
N LYS A 182 -24.58 7.64 -5.69
CA LYS A 182 -25.35 8.87 -5.46
C LYS A 182 -25.46 9.18 -3.96
N LYS A 183 -25.75 8.16 -3.14
CA LYS A 183 -25.84 8.31 -1.68
C LYS A 183 -24.49 8.68 -1.05
N GLN A 184 -23.39 8.15 -1.57
CA GLN A 184 -22.04 8.49 -1.10
C GLN A 184 -21.69 9.94 -1.45
N VAL A 185 -22.03 10.44 -2.64
CA VAL A 185 -21.78 11.84 -3.04
C VAL A 185 -22.44 12.83 -2.08
N GLU A 186 -23.66 12.57 -1.63
CA GLU A 186 -24.35 13.43 -0.65
C GLU A 186 -23.59 13.51 0.69
N LEU A 187 -23.05 12.37 1.15
CA LEU A 187 -22.23 12.30 2.37
C LEU A 187 -20.86 12.96 2.18
N ASP A 188 -20.24 12.79 1.02
CA ASP A 188 -18.95 13.39 0.70
C ASP A 188 -19.06 14.93 0.71
N LEU A 189 -20.12 15.49 0.12
CA LEU A 189 -20.41 16.93 0.17
C LEU A 189 -20.66 17.43 1.60
N LYS A 190 -21.36 16.64 2.43
CA LYS A 190 -21.57 16.98 3.84
C LYS A 190 -20.25 16.98 4.61
N ASN A 191 -19.42 15.97 4.40
CA ASN A 191 -18.11 15.83 5.03
C ASN A 191 -17.17 16.98 4.63
N GLN A 192 -17.15 17.38 3.34
CA GLN A 192 -16.38 18.53 2.87
C GLN A 192 -16.79 19.82 3.62
N LYS A 193 -18.09 20.08 3.80
CA LYS A 193 -18.57 21.24 4.58
C LYS A 193 -18.13 21.21 6.04
N ILE A 194 -18.11 20.03 6.66
CA ILE A 194 -17.62 19.85 8.04
C ILE A 194 -16.13 20.16 8.09
N ILE A 195 -15.31 19.57 7.21
CA ILE A 195 -13.87 19.81 7.16
C ILE A 195 -13.55 21.28 6.90
N ASP A 196 -14.25 21.93 5.97
CA ASP A 196 -14.12 23.38 5.73
C ASP A 196 -14.42 24.21 6.98
N SER A 197 -15.44 23.83 7.73
CA SER A 197 -15.83 24.53 8.95
C SER A 197 -14.79 24.35 10.07
N LEU A 198 -14.31 23.12 10.26
CA LEU A 198 -13.26 22.81 11.21
C LEU A 198 -11.95 23.52 10.84
N TYR A 199 -11.55 23.49 9.57
CA TYR A 199 -10.36 24.18 9.09
C TYR A 199 -10.46 25.70 9.29
N LYS A 200 -11.65 26.29 9.09
CA LYS A 200 -11.88 27.72 9.37
C LYS A 200 -11.65 28.07 10.84
N ILE A 201 -11.94 27.17 11.77
CA ILE A 201 -11.78 27.36 13.21
C ILE A 201 -10.31 27.13 13.62
N HIS A 202 -9.74 25.99 13.23
CA HIS A 202 -8.42 25.56 13.70
C HIS A 202 -7.26 26.12 12.88
N LYS A 203 -7.50 26.59 11.64
CA LYS A 203 -6.51 27.13 10.69
C LYS A 203 -5.34 26.18 10.40
N THR A 204 -5.54 24.90 10.65
CA THR A 204 -4.54 23.85 10.47
C THR A 204 -5.21 22.56 10.04
N TYR A 205 -4.42 21.61 9.55
CA TYR A 205 -4.90 20.29 9.21
C TYR A 205 -5.44 19.56 10.46
N ILE A 206 -6.62 18.94 10.34
CA ILE A 206 -7.26 18.20 11.44
C ILE A 206 -6.66 16.80 11.54
N GLY A 207 -5.40 16.76 11.98
CA GLY A 207 -4.58 15.54 12.05
C GLY A 207 -4.28 15.08 13.46
N LYS A 208 -3.17 14.34 13.58
CA LYS A 208 -2.71 13.69 14.81
C LYS A 208 -2.73 14.59 16.05
N THR A 209 -2.34 15.85 15.92
CA THR A 209 -2.27 16.80 17.05
C THR A 209 -3.65 17.17 17.61
N LEU A 210 -4.71 17.14 16.78
CA LEU A 210 -6.06 17.53 17.19
C LEU A 210 -6.96 16.33 17.49
N VAL A 211 -6.76 15.21 16.80
CA VAL A 211 -7.64 14.03 16.91
C VAL A 211 -6.91 12.70 17.16
N GLY A 212 -5.60 12.75 17.35
CA GLY A 212 -4.75 11.59 17.59
C GLY A 212 -4.58 10.68 16.37
N THR A 213 -3.67 9.70 16.50
CA THR A 213 -3.23 8.83 15.39
C THR A 213 -4.39 8.07 14.74
N LYS A 214 -5.40 7.64 15.51
CA LYS A 214 -6.51 6.83 14.98
C LYS A 214 -7.34 7.57 13.91
N PHE A 215 -7.36 8.90 13.96
CA PHE A 215 -8.21 9.74 13.12
C PHE A 215 -7.41 10.73 12.25
N GLU A 216 -6.09 10.61 12.21
CA GLU A 216 -5.21 11.60 11.56
C GLU A 216 -5.43 11.72 10.04
N ASN A 217 -5.84 10.63 9.39
CA ASN A 217 -6.01 10.58 7.92
C ASN A 217 -7.43 10.97 7.46
N ILE A 218 -8.36 11.27 8.36
CA ILE A 218 -9.78 11.47 7.99
C ILE A 218 -9.99 12.72 7.14
N MET A 219 -9.34 13.84 7.49
CA MET A 219 -9.43 15.05 6.68
C MET A 219 -8.84 14.83 5.27
N TRP A 220 -7.71 14.14 5.16
CA TRP A 220 -7.14 13.73 3.87
C TRP A 220 -8.12 12.87 3.05
N SER A 221 -8.77 11.87 3.66
CA SER A 221 -9.73 11.01 2.95
C SER A 221 -10.88 11.82 2.34
N VAL A 222 -11.42 12.78 3.09
CA VAL A 222 -12.46 13.69 2.58
C VAL A 222 -11.94 14.56 1.42
N VAL A 223 -10.70 15.03 1.49
CA VAL A 223 -10.08 15.81 0.41
C VAL A 223 -9.86 14.94 -0.84
N GLN A 224 -9.34 13.72 -0.68
CA GLN A 224 -9.10 12.74 -1.75
C GLN A 224 -10.38 12.43 -2.54
N HIS A 225 -11.52 12.39 -1.86
CA HIS A 225 -12.84 12.14 -2.46
C HIS A 225 -13.57 13.43 -2.89
N GLY A 226 -12.90 14.59 -2.82
CA GLY A 226 -13.44 15.88 -3.20
C GLY A 226 -13.46 16.16 -4.71
N SER A 227 -14.01 17.32 -5.08
CA SER A 227 -13.85 17.86 -6.44
C SER A 227 -12.40 18.29 -6.70
N VAL A 228 -12.04 18.50 -7.97
CA VAL A 228 -10.71 19.01 -8.37
C VAL A 228 -10.38 20.31 -7.63
N ASP A 229 -11.33 21.25 -7.57
CA ASP A 229 -11.14 22.53 -6.86
C ASP A 229 -10.92 22.33 -5.35
N TYR A 230 -11.62 21.36 -4.75
CA TYR A 230 -11.48 21.06 -3.33
C TYR A 230 -10.11 20.43 -3.02
N MET A 231 -9.65 19.51 -3.89
CA MET A 231 -8.30 18.96 -3.81
C MET A 231 -7.24 20.05 -3.98
N GLU A 232 -7.39 20.91 -4.98
CA GLU A 232 -6.46 22.02 -5.26
C GLU A 232 -6.33 22.97 -4.07
N LYS A 233 -7.47 23.31 -3.44
CA LYS A 233 -7.53 24.14 -2.24
C LYS A 233 -6.73 23.55 -1.07
N TYR A 234 -6.82 22.23 -0.85
CA TYR A 234 -6.22 21.57 0.31
C TYR A 234 -4.84 20.95 0.07
N LEU A 235 -4.43 20.80 -1.18
CA LEU A 235 -3.13 20.22 -1.54
C LEU A 235 -1.94 20.94 -0.88
N PRO A 236 -1.85 22.28 -0.82
CA PRO A 236 -0.76 22.96 -0.12
C PRO A 236 -0.73 22.67 1.38
N ILE A 237 -1.90 22.48 1.99
CA ILE A 237 -2.05 22.18 3.43
C ILE A 237 -1.54 20.76 3.71
N ILE A 238 -1.96 19.78 2.91
CA ILE A 238 -1.52 18.38 3.04
C ILE A 238 -0.03 18.24 2.75
N HIS A 239 0.48 18.95 1.73
CA HIS A 239 1.91 18.98 1.45
C HIS A 239 2.72 19.55 2.63
N LYS A 240 2.26 20.64 3.26
CA LYS A 240 2.91 21.17 4.47
C LYS A 240 2.98 20.14 5.59
N GLU A 241 1.91 19.38 5.83
CA GLU A 241 1.91 18.34 6.86
C GLU A 241 2.82 17.14 6.54
N TYR A 242 2.96 16.79 5.24
CA TYR A 242 3.98 15.84 4.80
C TYR A 242 5.40 16.32 5.11
N LEU A 243 5.73 17.58 4.80
CA LEU A 243 7.04 18.17 5.12
C LEU A 243 7.31 18.18 6.63
N ASN A 244 6.27 18.39 7.43
CA ASN A 244 6.33 18.34 8.89
C ASN A 244 6.42 16.90 9.46
N LYS A 245 6.44 15.87 8.61
CA LYS A 245 6.43 14.44 8.99
C LYS A 245 5.19 14.03 9.80
N ASN A 246 4.08 14.76 9.64
CA ASN A 246 2.77 14.38 10.18
C ASN A 246 2.01 13.44 9.23
N PHE A 247 2.53 13.24 8.02
CA PHE A 247 2.06 12.27 7.02
C PHE A 247 3.21 11.40 6.51
N SER A 248 2.90 10.15 6.17
CA SER A 248 3.74 9.38 5.26
C SER A 248 3.64 9.93 3.83
N ALA A 249 4.55 9.53 2.94
CA ALA A 249 4.51 9.98 1.55
C ALA A 249 3.25 9.48 0.80
N THR A 250 2.67 8.37 1.23
CA THR A 250 1.59 7.68 0.50
C THR A 250 0.33 8.53 0.34
N PRO A 251 -0.26 9.15 1.39
CA PRO A 251 -1.41 10.04 1.22
C PRO A 251 -1.16 11.20 0.24
N LEU A 252 0.03 11.80 0.26
CA LEU A 252 0.37 12.87 -0.67
C LEU A 252 0.48 12.35 -2.11
N LYS A 253 1.16 11.21 -2.34
CA LYS A 253 1.25 10.58 -3.67
C LYS A 253 -0.14 10.25 -4.24
N MET A 254 -1.01 9.67 -3.42
CA MET A 254 -2.39 9.36 -3.79
C MET A 254 -3.21 10.59 -4.15
N LEU A 255 -3.04 11.69 -3.42
CA LEU A 255 -3.72 12.94 -3.71
C LEU A 255 -3.21 13.57 -5.00
N LEU A 256 -1.90 13.51 -5.26
CA LEU A 256 -1.33 14.00 -6.50
C LEU A 256 -1.85 13.21 -7.70
N ASP A 257 -1.80 11.88 -7.66
CA ASP A 257 -2.32 11.05 -8.75
C ASP A 257 -3.82 11.31 -8.98
N ARG A 258 -4.61 11.47 -7.91
CA ARG A 258 -6.04 11.74 -8.02
C ARG A 258 -6.33 13.11 -8.63
N PHE A 259 -5.63 14.14 -8.14
CA PHE A 259 -5.80 15.52 -8.61
C PHE A 259 -5.37 15.66 -10.07
N TYR A 260 -4.18 15.18 -10.44
CA TYR A 260 -3.70 15.27 -11.82
C TYR A 260 -4.46 14.35 -12.76
N GLY A 261 -4.87 13.16 -12.29
CA GLY A 261 -5.68 12.24 -13.07
C GLY A 261 -7.04 12.86 -13.44
N LEU A 262 -7.72 13.49 -12.48
CA LEU A 262 -9.00 14.14 -12.74
C LEU A 262 -8.86 15.46 -13.53
N LYS A 263 -7.77 16.21 -13.36
CA LYS A 263 -7.58 17.52 -14.00
C LYS A 263 -6.94 17.43 -15.39
N TYR A 264 -6.08 16.44 -15.61
CA TYR A 264 -5.24 16.34 -16.82
C TYR A 264 -5.21 14.94 -17.46
N GLY A 265 -5.80 13.92 -16.83
CA GLY A 265 -5.90 12.57 -17.39
C GLY A 265 -4.72 11.64 -17.10
N TYR A 266 -3.74 12.05 -16.29
CA TYR A 266 -2.55 11.25 -16.00
C TYR A 266 -2.16 11.22 -14.50
N GLN A 267 -1.42 10.19 -14.11
CA GLN A 267 -0.90 9.95 -12.75
C GLN A 267 0.62 9.70 -12.75
N PHE A 268 1.28 9.81 -11.60
CA PHE A 268 2.74 9.71 -11.48
C PHE A 268 3.20 8.45 -10.74
N PHE A 269 2.39 7.96 -9.80
CA PHE A 269 2.80 6.91 -8.88
C PHE A 269 1.91 5.67 -8.96
N ASP A 270 1.03 5.60 -9.98
CA ASP A 270 0.15 4.47 -10.26
C ASP A 270 -0.76 4.08 -9.09
N THR A 271 -1.10 5.03 -8.21
CA THR A 271 -1.90 4.76 -7.01
C THR A 271 -3.41 4.80 -7.23
N GLN A 272 -3.87 5.28 -8.40
CA GLN A 272 -5.29 5.44 -8.74
C GLN A 272 -5.73 4.43 -9.80
N GLN A 273 -5.45 3.15 -9.56
CA GLN A 273 -5.85 2.06 -10.43
C GLN A 273 -7.37 2.01 -10.63
N GLY A 274 -7.81 1.67 -11.84
CA GLY A 274 -9.24 1.56 -12.20
C GLY A 274 -9.92 2.87 -12.58
N PHE A 275 -9.23 4.02 -12.52
CA PHE A 275 -9.75 5.30 -13.00
C PHE A 275 -9.46 5.59 -14.48
N GLY A 276 -8.61 4.79 -15.12
CA GLY A 276 -8.24 4.98 -16.53
C GLY A 276 -7.27 6.14 -16.78
N PHE A 277 -6.52 6.57 -15.76
CA PHE A 277 -5.49 7.59 -15.92
C PHE A 277 -4.23 6.99 -16.53
N GLU A 278 -3.64 7.70 -17.49
CA GLU A 278 -2.37 7.32 -18.10
C GLU A 278 -1.20 7.49 -17.12
N SER A 279 -0.20 6.62 -17.19
CA SER A 279 1.03 6.78 -16.40
C SER A 279 1.92 7.85 -17.03
N SER A 280 2.45 8.74 -16.21
CA SER A 280 3.37 9.79 -16.64
C SER A 280 4.74 9.23 -17.03
N ASN A 281 5.46 9.95 -17.89
CA ASN A 281 6.85 9.63 -18.18
C ASN A 281 7.78 9.96 -16.99
N GLU A 282 8.99 9.39 -17.00
CA GLU A 282 9.97 9.54 -15.91
C GLU A 282 10.35 10.99 -15.62
N ASP A 283 10.40 11.86 -16.63
CA ASP A 283 10.82 13.24 -16.46
C ASP A 283 9.76 14.06 -15.72
N GLU A 284 8.47 13.83 -16.00
CA GLU A 284 7.37 14.41 -15.24
C GLU A 284 7.34 13.89 -13.80
N ILE A 285 7.59 12.60 -13.60
CA ILE A 285 7.72 12.02 -12.25
C ILE A 285 8.85 12.70 -11.48
N LYS A 286 10.03 12.91 -12.08
CA LYS A 286 11.16 13.62 -11.46
C LYS A 286 10.81 15.07 -11.11
N LYS A 287 10.13 15.79 -12.02
CA LYS A 287 9.67 17.17 -11.77
C LYS A 287 8.71 17.24 -10.60
N ILE A 288 7.74 16.33 -10.52
CA ILE A 288 6.76 16.30 -9.44
C ILE A 288 7.39 15.90 -8.11
N LYS A 289 8.27 14.89 -8.10
CA LYS A 289 9.02 14.53 -6.89
C LYS A 289 9.80 15.73 -6.36
N LYS A 290 10.48 16.47 -7.24
CA LYS A 290 11.18 17.70 -6.86
C LYS A 290 10.23 18.80 -6.34
N LYS A 291 9.11 19.04 -7.03
CA LYS A 291 8.11 20.07 -6.67
C LYS A 291 7.51 19.84 -5.28
N TYR A 292 7.22 18.59 -4.93
CA TYR A 292 6.58 18.20 -3.66
C TYR A 292 7.56 17.57 -2.65
N GLN A 293 8.86 17.65 -2.92
CA GLN A 293 9.93 17.13 -2.05
C GLN A 293 9.70 15.66 -1.64
N LEU A 294 9.24 14.84 -2.59
CA LEU A 294 9.01 13.42 -2.41
C LEU A 294 10.31 12.66 -2.70
N ASN A 295 10.82 11.96 -1.68
CA ASN A 295 11.95 11.04 -1.81
C ASN A 295 11.49 9.70 -2.44
#